data_AF-A0A9R1KE07-F1
#
_entry.id   AF-A0A9R1KE07-F1
#
_cell.length_a   1.000
_cell.length_b   1.000
_cell.length_c   1.000
_cell.angle_alpha   90.00
_cell.angle_beta   90.00
_cell.angle_gamma   90.00
#
_symmetry.space_group_name_H-M   'P 1'
#
loop_
_entity.id
_entity.type
_entity.pdbx_description
1 polymer ?
#
loop_
_entity_poly.entity_id
_entity_poly.type
_entity_poly.pdbx_seq_one_letter_code
_entity_poly.pdbx_strand_id
1 'polypeptide(L)'
;MLRVVSALRPLLRSPLLPGPKPLPRPRRLPRSFRALSSSAPLAASPPSAPAPAPGVVQISEEHLVRCAAAGRAPLRVAVLLSGGVDSSVALRLLHAAGHSCTAFYLKIWFQEDFRNFWSECPWDDDLKYAQAVCDKIDVPLEVVHLSDEYWNHVVSHMINEYRNGRTPNPDVLCNTRIKFGAFLEAIENLGFDYIASGHYAHVVHPPVENAEEPSVLQLSKDEIKDQTYFLSHLSQAQLRRLLFPLGCITKDEVRSLAVQMDLPNQARKDSQGICFLGKVKFSEFVQRHIGEMEGILLEAETGDYLGMHRGFWFYTIGQRQGLRLSGGPWYVVEKDVQNNVVFVSRNYYSLDKRRRTFRVGSLNWFSDSGPADNERLKCKVRHSPDFHDCTVTKEQTEENGDVLAVRLSEDDQGLAAGQFAAFYRDSACLGSGIILDSWDEMSFPVCAKALETARMEDKSKLGKPVRIMNLEHLVKPEPEPAKVA
;
A
#
# COMPACT_ATOMS: atom_id res chain seq x y z
N MET A 1 22.11 -2.82 45.35
CA MET A 1 21.80 -2.73 46.80
C MET A 1 22.53 -1.51 47.35
N LEU A 2 21.85 -0.69 48.18
CA LEU A 2 22.21 0.67 48.65
C LEU A 2 22.13 1.77 47.56
N ARG A 3 21.45 2.92 47.70
CA ARG A 3 20.96 3.73 48.83
C ARG A 3 19.52 4.20 48.57
N VAL A 4 18.58 4.06 49.51
CA VAL A 4 18.16 5.02 50.59
C VAL A 4 17.45 6.25 49.97
N VAL A 5 16.12 6.42 49.99
CA VAL A 5 15.07 6.49 51.05
C VAL A 5 14.64 7.94 51.36
N SER A 6 13.31 8.15 51.28
CA SER A 6 12.49 9.13 52.03
C SER A 6 12.65 10.62 51.62
N ALA A 7 11.61 11.45 51.57
CA ALA A 7 10.58 11.66 52.59
C ALA A 7 9.42 12.49 52.02
N LEU A 8 8.15 12.08 52.22
CA LEU A 8 7.20 12.56 53.27
C LEU A 8 6.35 13.78 52.79
N ARG A 9 5.04 13.93 53.03
CA ARG A 9 3.89 13.11 53.48
C ARG A 9 2.65 14.08 53.52
N PRO A 10 1.44 13.70 53.98
CA PRO A 10 0.13 14.05 53.39
C PRO A 10 -0.69 15.01 54.28
N LEU A 11 -1.99 15.17 54.00
CA LEU A 11 -3.16 15.45 54.89
C LEU A 11 -4.32 15.94 53.97
N LEU A 12 -5.58 15.49 53.96
CA LEU A 12 -6.53 15.12 55.01
C LEU A 12 -7.70 14.25 54.47
N ARG A 13 -8.36 13.54 55.40
CA ARG A 13 -9.58 12.73 55.25
C ARG A 13 -10.88 13.57 55.26
N SER A 14 -11.94 12.93 54.74
CA SER A 14 -13.37 13.28 54.57
C SER A 14 -14.13 13.89 55.76
N PRO A 15 -15.40 14.31 55.56
CA PRO A 15 -16.50 13.43 55.94
C PRO A 15 -17.73 13.42 54.98
N LEU A 16 -18.65 12.53 55.33
CA LEU A 16 -19.82 11.96 54.65
C LEU A 16 -21.15 12.73 54.90
N LEU A 17 -22.12 12.51 53.98
CA LEU A 17 -23.61 12.52 54.11
C LEU A 17 -24.38 13.87 54.05
N PRO A 18 -25.72 13.88 53.80
CA PRO A 18 -26.65 12.85 53.27
C PRO A 18 -27.51 13.31 52.06
N GLY A 19 -28.11 12.37 51.32
CA GLY A 19 -29.17 12.65 50.35
C GLY A 19 -30.58 12.72 50.97
N PRO A 20 -31.58 13.24 50.23
CA PRO A 20 -32.97 12.83 50.43
C PRO A 20 -33.72 12.42 49.15
N LYS A 21 -34.45 11.32 49.37
CA LYS A 21 -35.57 10.59 48.74
C LYS A 21 -36.45 11.18 47.60
N PRO A 22 -37.13 10.27 46.84
CA PRO A 22 -37.88 10.52 45.59
C PRO A 22 -39.38 10.72 45.81
N LEU A 23 -40.16 11.09 44.77
CA LEU A 23 -41.64 10.96 44.63
C LEU A 23 -42.08 11.45 43.22
N PRO A 24 -43.30 11.16 42.68
CA PRO A 24 -44.00 9.88 42.49
C PRO A 24 -44.48 9.63 41.04
N ARG A 25 -44.85 8.37 40.73
CA ARG A 25 -45.67 7.98 39.56
C ARG A 25 -47.17 8.25 39.82
N PRO A 26 -47.99 8.50 38.78
CA PRO A 26 -49.41 8.10 38.77
C PRO A 26 -49.60 6.89 37.84
N ARG A 27 -50.04 5.75 38.40
CA ARG A 27 -51.40 5.18 38.39
C ARG A 27 -51.92 4.70 37.02
N ARG A 28 -51.98 3.36 36.90
CA ARG A 28 -52.85 2.59 35.99
C ARG A 28 -54.28 2.53 36.54
N LEU A 29 -55.20 2.23 35.60
CA LEU A 29 -56.52 1.54 35.67
C LEU A 29 -57.74 2.45 35.35
N PRO A 30 -58.85 1.90 34.79
CA PRO A 30 -59.20 0.48 34.67
C PRO A 30 -59.65 -0.02 33.27
N ARG A 31 -59.76 -1.35 33.21
CA ARG A 31 -60.46 -2.18 32.21
C ARG A 31 -61.96 -1.84 32.14
N SER A 32 -62.56 -1.95 30.95
CA SER A 32 -63.88 -2.62 30.82
C SER A 32 -64.16 -3.13 29.41
N PHE A 33 -64.44 -4.44 29.38
CA PHE A 33 -65.13 -5.29 28.41
C PHE A 33 -66.01 -4.65 27.33
N ARG A 34 -65.93 -5.18 26.10
CA ARG A 34 -67.03 -5.96 25.49
C ARG A 34 -66.55 -6.75 24.27
N ALA A 35 -66.89 -8.03 24.23
CA ALA A 35 -66.87 -8.87 23.04
C ALA A 35 -68.15 -8.64 22.22
N LEU A 36 -68.07 -8.70 20.89
CA LEU A 36 -68.78 -9.67 20.04
C LEU A 36 -68.66 -9.37 18.53
N SER A 37 -68.57 -10.47 17.79
CA SER A 37 -69.00 -10.76 16.41
C SER A 37 -68.29 -10.12 15.20
N SER A 38 -67.52 -10.98 14.56
CA SER A 38 -67.50 -11.32 13.12
C SER A 38 -67.99 -10.29 12.09
N SER A 39 -67.08 -9.89 11.22
CA SER A 39 -67.27 -9.92 9.76
C SER A 39 -65.92 -9.65 9.09
N ALA A 40 -65.44 -10.59 8.29
CA ALA A 40 -64.35 -10.34 7.36
C ALA A 40 -64.90 -9.45 6.23
N PRO A 41 -64.13 -8.44 5.78
CA PRO A 41 -63.75 -8.49 4.37
C PRO A 41 -62.32 -7.98 4.08
N LEU A 42 -61.74 -8.61 3.06
CA LEU A 42 -60.81 -8.08 2.06
C LEU A 42 -59.48 -7.45 2.54
N ALA A 43 -58.40 -8.12 2.16
CA ALA A 43 -57.01 -7.73 2.36
C ALA A 43 -56.73 -6.32 1.83
N ALA A 44 -56.50 -5.39 2.75
CA ALA A 44 -55.84 -4.11 2.48
C ALA A 44 -54.32 -4.34 2.48
N SER A 45 -53.65 -3.80 1.46
CA SER A 45 -52.20 -3.74 1.37
C SER A 45 -51.59 -3.15 2.65
N PRO A 46 -50.42 -3.63 3.11
CA PRO A 46 -49.80 -3.11 4.32
C PRO A 46 -49.54 -1.60 4.16
N PRO A 47 -49.73 -0.80 5.23
CA PRO A 47 -49.38 0.61 5.19
C PRO A 47 -47.89 0.72 4.84
N SER A 48 -47.58 1.53 3.83
CA SER A 48 -46.22 1.93 3.49
C SER A 48 -45.50 2.37 4.77
N ALA A 49 -44.32 1.80 5.00
CA ALA A 49 -43.46 2.19 6.12
C ALA A 49 -43.35 3.73 6.19
N PRO A 50 -43.36 4.33 7.39
CA PRO A 50 -43.19 5.77 7.52
C PRO A 50 -41.87 6.17 6.86
N ALA A 51 -41.92 7.19 6.00
CA ALA A 51 -40.72 7.75 5.39
C ALA A 51 -39.70 8.09 6.50
N PRO A 52 -38.43 7.68 6.36
CA PRO A 52 -37.43 7.95 7.39
C PRO A 52 -37.26 9.47 7.58
N ALA A 53 -37.02 9.87 8.82
CA ALA A 53 -36.71 11.26 9.16
C ALA A 53 -35.54 11.79 8.31
N PRO A 54 -35.58 13.06 7.88
CA PRO A 54 -34.50 13.63 7.08
C PRO A 54 -33.22 13.64 7.93
N GLY A 55 -32.23 12.83 7.54
CA GLY A 55 -30.95 12.71 8.23
C GLY A 55 -30.44 11.28 8.46
N VAL A 56 -31.26 10.24 8.25
CA VAL A 56 -30.79 8.85 8.33
C VAL A 56 -30.31 8.40 6.96
N VAL A 57 -28.99 8.40 6.77
CA VAL A 57 -28.35 7.77 5.61
C VAL A 57 -28.70 6.28 5.66
N GLN A 58 -29.48 5.79 4.70
CA GLN A 58 -29.73 4.34 4.56
C GLN A 58 -28.49 3.68 3.96
N ILE A 59 -27.51 3.38 4.80
CA ILE A 59 -26.43 2.47 4.45
C ILE A 59 -27.06 1.09 4.37
N SER A 60 -26.87 0.39 3.25
CA SER A 60 -27.42 -0.97 3.11
C SER A 60 -26.89 -1.86 4.23
N GLU A 61 -27.77 -2.66 4.84
CA GLU A 61 -27.36 -3.65 5.85
C GLU A 61 -26.25 -4.56 5.32
N GLU A 62 -26.25 -4.83 4.01
CA GLU A 62 -25.21 -5.59 3.34
C GLU A 62 -23.81 -5.01 3.55
N HIS A 63 -23.61 -3.69 3.43
CA HIS A 63 -22.31 -3.06 3.65
C HIS A 63 -21.89 -3.10 5.11
N LEU A 64 -22.83 -2.91 6.04
CA LEU A 64 -22.56 -2.94 7.47
C LEU A 64 -22.18 -4.36 7.94
N VAL A 65 -22.89 -5.37 7.45
CA VAL A 65 -22.69 -6.78 7.84
C VAL A 65 -21.45 -7.38 7.20
N ARG A 66 -21.19 -7.10 5.90
CA ARG A 66 -20.09 -7.76 5.18
C ARG A 66 -18.72 -7.16 5.49
N CYS A 67 -18.62 -5.86 5.79
CA CYS A 67 -17.33 -5.18 5.84
C CYS A 67 -16.96 -4.61 7.21
N ALA A 68 -17.94 -4.32 8.06
CA ALA A 68 -17.74 -3.64 9.33
C ALA A 68 -17.92 -4.55 10.56
N ALA A 69 -17.99 -5.87 10.38
CA ALA A 69 -18.22 -6.84 11.46
C ALA A 69 -19.53 -6.64 12.24
N ALA A 70 -20.61 -6.18 11.59
CA ALA A 70 -21.90 -5.99 12.25
C ALA A 70 -22.43 -7.30 12.86
N GLY A 71 -23.03 -7.20 14.04
CA GLY A 71 -23.51 -8.33 14.85
C GLY A 71 -22.54 -8.79 15.94
N ARG A 72 -21.31 -8.26 15.99
CA ARG A 72 -20.44 -8.34 17.18
C ARG A 72 -20.85 -7.31 18.23
N ALA A 73 -20.46 -7.53 19.49
CA ALA A 73 -20.57 -6.50 20.53
C ALA A 73 -19.86 -5.21 20.07
N PRO A 74 -20.29 -4.02 20.51
CA PRO A 74 -19.64 -2.76 20.14
C PRO A 74 -18.13 -2.78 20.42
N LEU A 75 -17.34 -2.82 19.36
CA LEU A 75 -15.88 -2.79 19.40
C LEU A 75 -15.35 -1.36 19.61
N ARG A 76 -14.17 -1.25 20.22
CA ARG A 76 -13.36 -0.02 20.26
C ARG A 76 -12.36 -0.06 19.11
N VAL A 77 -12.51 0.84 18.15
CA VAL A 77 -11.73 0.81 16.90
C VAL A 77 -10.92 2.10 16.72
N ALA A 78 -9.60 1.96 16.59
CA ALA A 78 -8.71 3.05 16.20
C ALA A 78 -8.70 3.17 14.67
N VAL A 79 -9.18 4.28 14.12
CA VAL A 79 -9.34 4.45 12.67
C VAL A 79 -8.26 5.38 12.12
N LEU A 80 -7.38 4.88 11.26
CA LEU A 80 -6.39 5.68 10.54
C LEU A 80 -7.08 6.56 9.49
N LEU A 81 -7.15 7.86 9.76
CA LEU A 81 -7.84 8.86 8.94
C LEU A 81 -6.82 9.78 8.27
N SER A 82 -6.73 9.71 6.94
CA SER A 82 -5.75 10.47 6.14
C SER A 82 -6.28 11.80 5.58
N GLY A 83 -7.56 12.12 5.82
CA GLY A 83 -8.26 13.21 5.15
C GLY A 83 -8.73 12.88 3.72
N GLY A 84 -8.42 11.67 3.22
CA GLY A 84 -8.92 11.15 1.95
C GLY A 84 -10.34 10.55 2.07
N VAL A 85 -11.01 10.39 0.93
CA VAL A 85 -12.40 9.87 0.90
C VAL A 85 -12.50 8.45 1.43
N ASP A 86 -11.54 7.59 1.08
CA ASP A 86 -11.57 6.17 1.45
C ASP A 86 -11.56 5.96 2.96
N SER A 87 -10.60 6.57 3.66
CA SER A 87 -10.52 6.49 5.14
C SER A 87 -11.72 7.16 5.83
N SER A 88 -12.33 8.17 5.20
CA SER A 88 -13.53 8.84 5.72
C SER A 88 -14.77 7.95 5.61
N VAL A 89 -14.97 7.28 4.48
CA VAL A 89 -16.06 6.31 4.31
C VAL A 89 -15.87 5.12 5.24
N ALA A 90 -14.64 4.62 5.39
CA ALA A 90 -14.35 3.54 6.33
C ALA A 90 -14.73 3.90 7.77
N LEU A 91 -14.37 5.11 8.23
CA LEU A 91 -14.78 5.62 9.55
C LEU A 91 -16.30 5.69 9.69
N ARG A 92 -17.01 6.22 8.68
CA ARG A 92 -18.47 6.33 8.71
C ARG A 92 -19.18 4.98 8.75
N LEU A 93 -18.67 3.98 8.03
CA LEU A 93 -19.24 2.63 8.04
C LEU A 93 -19.12 2.00 9.43
N LEU A 94 -17.94 2.10 10.07
CA LEU A 94 -17.72 1.57 11.42
C LEU A 94 -18.57 2.30 12.48
N HIS A 95 -18.64 3.62 12.40
CA HIS A 95 -19.48 4.43 13.28
C HIS A 95 -20.97 4.06 13.12
N ALA A 96 -21.45 3.94 11.88
CA ALA A 96 -22.83 3.54 11.61
C ALA A 96 -23.15 2.09 12.01
N ALA A 97 -22.16 1.20 12.04
CA ALA A 97 -22.29 -0.16 12.56
C ALA A 97 -22.39 -0.20 14.10
N GLY A 98 -22.25 0.94 14.79
CA GLY A 98 -22.39 1.07 16.24
C GLY A 98 -21.10 0.84 17.03
N HIS A 99 -19.94 0.90 16.38
CA HIS A 99 -18.64 0.79 17.05
C HIS A 99 -18.21 2.12 17.70
N SER A 100 -17.43 2.03 18.77
CA SER A 100 -16.80 3.18 19.40
C SER A 100 -15.50 3.49 18.65
N CYS A 101 -15.52 4.53 17.81
CA CYS A 101 -14.38 4.91 17.00
C CYS A 101 -13.57 6.05 17.63
N THR A 102 -12.25 5.99 17.47
CA THR A 102 -11.35 7.15 17.63
C THR A 102 -10.52 7.26 16.38
N ALA A 103 -10.53 8.42 15.74
CA ALA A 103 -9.76 8.66 14.53
C ALA A 103 -8.32 9.09 14.89
N PHE A 104 -7.37 8.66 14.09
CA PHE A 104 -5.95 9.00 14.24
C PHE A 104 -5.39 9.49 12.91
N TYR A 105 -4.79 10.68 12.92
CA TYR A 105 -4.01 11.22 11.81
C TYR A 105 -2.52 11.02 12.07
N LEU A 106 -1.82 10.32 11.17
CA LEU A 106 -0.38 10.08 11.30
C LEU A 106 0.42 11.19 10.63
N LYS A 107 1.13 11.98 11.43
CA LYS A 107 2.03 13.03 10.95
C LYS A 107 3.44 12.48 10.75
N ILE A 108 3.75 12.12 9.50
CA ILE A 108 5.04 11.53 9.06
C ILE A 108 5.91 12.49 8.23
N TRP A 109 5.59 13.79 8.24
CA TRP A 109 6.30 14.82 7.47
C TRP A 109 7.46 15.44 8.26
N PHE A 110 8.62 15.54 7.62
CA PHE A 110 9.83 16.12 8.20
C PHE A 110 9.75 17.66 8.26
N GLN A 111 9.74 18.22 9.47
CA GLN A 111 9.75 19.68 9.67
C GLN A 111 11.16 20.29 9.68
N GLU A 112 12.21 19.52 9.99
CA GLU A 112 13.46 20.12 10.48
C GLU A 112 14.52 20.41 9.39
N ASP A 113 14.61 19.62 8.32
CA ASP A 113 15.54 19.87 7.19
C ASP A 113 14.89 20.58 5.97
N PHE A 114 13.57 20.79 6.01
CA PHE A 114 12.78 21.34 4.89
C PHE A 114 12.27 22.76 5.13
N ARG A 115 12.87 23.51 6.07
CA ARG A 115 12.53 24.93 6.26
C ARG A 115 12.89 25.72 5.00
N ASN A 116 11.84 26.24 4.34
CA ASN A 116 11.83 27.42 3.47
C ASN A 116 12.05 27.26 1.95
N PHE A 117 11.23 26.46 1.26
CA PHE A 117 10.92 26.75 -0.16
C PHE A 117 9.44 26.65 -0.55
N TRP A 118 8.55 26.23 0.35
CA TRP A 118 7.18 25.88 -0.04
C TRP A 118 6.19 26.58 0.88
N SER A 119 5.35 27.44 0.30
CA SER A 119 4.38 28.30 0.98
C SER A 119 3.19 27.55 1.60
N GLU A 120 3.10 26.23 1.43
CA GLU A 120 1.97 25.41 1.88
C GLU A 120 2.47 24.08 2.46
N CYS A 121 2.11 23.79 3.71
CA CYS A 121 2.34 22.50 4.35
C CYS A 121 1.27 21.51 3.88
N PRO A 122 1.59 20.46 3.07
CA PRO A 122 0.57 19.59 2.47
C PRO A 122 -0.32 18.86 3.48
N TRP A 123 0.22 18.57 4.68
CA TRP A 123 -0.50 17.88 5.75
C TRP A 123 -1.57 18.74 6.42
N ASP A 124 -1.48 20.06 6.35
CA ASP A 124 -2.43 20.98 7.02
C ASP A 124 -3.83 20.86 6.40
N ASP A 125 -3.90 20.81 5.08
CA ASP A 125 -5.18 20.61 4.37
C ASP A 125 -5.75 19.20 4.59
N ASP A 126 -4.91 18.18 4.63
CA ASP A 126 -5.32 16.81 4.96
C ASP A 126 -5.93 16.73 6.36
N LEU A 127 -5.29 17.37 7.33
CA LEU A 127 -5.76 17.42 8.71
C LEU A 127 -7.07 18.19 8.84
N LYS A 128 -7.26 19.30 8.11
CA LYS A 128 -8.55 20.03 8.07
C LYS A 128 -9.68 19.14 7.55
N TYR A 129 -9.44 18.35 6.50
CA TYR A 129 -10.45 17.41 6.00
C TYR A 129 -10.73 16.31 7.03
N ALA A 130 -9.70 15.75 7.66
CA ALA A 130 -9.87 14.75 8.71
C ALA A 130 -10.71 15.30 9.87
N GLN A 131 -10.40 16.51 10.34
CA GLN A 131 -11.16 17.19 11.40
C GLN A 131 -12.62 17.41 10.99
N ALA A 132 -12.87 17.95 9.80
CA ALA A 132 -14.23 18.20 9.33
C ALA A 132 -15.06 16.91 9.19
N VAL A 133 -14.45 15.78 8.83
CA VAL A 133 -15.11 14.47 8.79
C VAL A 133 -15.49 14.00 10.19
N CYS A 134 -14.57 14.13 11.15
CA CYS A 134 -14.75 13.77 12.55
C CYS A 134 -15.83 14.61 13.23
N ASP A 135 -15.80 15.94 13.07
CA ASP A 135 -16.77 16.88 13.65
C ASP A 135 -18.20 16.58 13.20
N LYS A 136 -18.38 16.12 11.95
CA LYS A 136 -19.70 15.78 11.40
C LYS A 136 -20.36 14.58 12.10
N ILE A 137 -19.60 13.72 12.75
CA ILE A 137 -20.09 12.50 13.40
C ILE A 137 -19.74 12.40 14.88
N ASP A 138 -19.20 13.47 15.47
CA ASP A 138 -18.80 13.49 16.88
C ASP A 138 -17.83 12.35 17.24
N VAL A 139 -16.83 12.12 16.38
CA VAL A 139 -15.73 11.16 16.63
C VAL A 139 -14.46 11.93 16.99
N PRO A 140 -13.78 11.59 18.10
CA PRO A 140 -12.52 12.25 18.47
C PRO A 140 -11.43 11.99 17.42
N LEU A 141 -10.62 13.02 17.14
CA LEU A 141 -9.46 12.96 16.25
C LEU A 141 -8.17 13.24 17.04
N GLU A 142 -7.24 12.31 17.00
CA GLU A 142 -5.92 12.43 17.61
C GLU A 142 -4.83 12.53 16.54
N VAL A 143 -3.78 13.32 16.79
CA VAL A 143 -2.62 13.43 15.89
C VAL A 143 -1.43 12.70 16.50
N VAL A 144 -0.90 11.73 15.77
CA VAL A 144 0.28 10.95 16.19
C VAL A 144 1.47 11.36 15.34
N HIS A 145 2.53 11.84 15.98
CA HIS A 145 3.78 12.20 15.32
C HIS A 145 4.64 10.95 15.18
N LEU A 146 4.89 10.54 13.92
CA LEU A 146 5.70 9.35 13.60
C LEU A 146 6.80 9.69 12.57
N SER A 147 7.27 10.94 12.59
CA SER A 147 8.22 11.42 11.57
C SER A 147 9.57 10.72 11.73
N ASP A 148 10.08 10.59 12.96
CA ASP A 148 11.40 9.96 13.21
C ASP A 148 11.36 8.47 12.86
N GLU A 149 10.30 7.77 13.23
CA GLU A 149 10.06 6.37 12.87
C GLU A 149 9.96 6.22 11.35
N TYR A 150 9.27 7.12 10.66
CA TYR A 150 9.18 7.12 9.20
C TYR A 150 10.56 7.31 8.54
N TRP A 151 11.37 8.24 9.06
CA TRP A 151 12.74 8.44 8.59
C TRP A 151 13.59 7.18 8.76
N ASN A 152 13.63 6.66 9.97
CA ASN A 152 14.51 5.57 10.36
C ASN A 152 14.12 4.27 9.67
N HIS A 153 12.82 3.97 9.60
CA HIS A 153 12.33 2.67 9.18
C HIS A 153 11.94 2.61 7.70
N VAL A 154 11.64 3.74 7.04
CA VAL A 154 11.20 3.75 5.62
C VAL A 154 12.17 4.51 4.75
N VAL A 155 12.39 5.79 5.03
CA VAL A 155 13.17 6.68 4.15
C VAL A 155 14.64 6.29 4.10
N SER A 156 15.27 6.05 5.24
CA SER A 156 16.69 5.69 5.34
C SER A 156 16.97 4.36 4.63
N HIS A 157 16.09 3.37 4.82
CA HIS A 157 16.17 2.10 4.11
C HIS A 157 16.02 2.30 2.61
N MET A 158 15.01 3.06 2.17
CA MET A 158 14.79 3.36 0.77
C MET A 158 16.04 4.01 0.12
N ILE A 159 16.62 5.01 0.77
CA ILE A 159 17.85 5.68 0.33
C ILE A 159 19.01 4.68 0.18
N ASN A 160 19.17 3.79 1.18
CA ASN A 160 20.21 2.76 1.14
C ASN A 160 20.01 1.77 -0.01
N GLU A 161 18.78 1.33 -0.27
CA GLU A 161 18.46 0.44 -1.39
C GLU A 161 18.79 1.09 -2.74
N TYR A 162 18.47 2.38 -2.91
CA TYR A 162 18.85 3.13 -4.11
C TYR A 162 20.36 3.25 -4.29
N ARG A 163 21.12 3.50 -3.21
CA ARG A 163 22.60 3.50 -3.25
C ARG A 163 23.16 2.15 -3.71
N ASN A 164 22.47 1.06 -3.41
CA ASN A 164 22.83 -0.30 -3.84
C ASN A 164 22.24 -0.69 -5.20
N GLY A 165 21.66 0.26 -5.95
CA GLY A 165 21.11 0.01 -7.27
C GLY A 165 19.81 -0.80 -7.28
N ARG A 166 19.15 -1.01 -6.14
CA ARG A 166 17.85 -1.69 -6.04
C ARG A 166 16.70 -0.68 -6.13
N THR A 167 15.50 -1.16 -6.40
CA THR A 167 14.28 -0.34 -6.47
C THR A 167 13.33 -0.77 -5.34
N PRO A 168 13.40 -0.15 -4.15
CA PRO A 168 12.55 -0.49 -3.01
C PRO A 168 11.09 -0.08 -3.22
N ASN A 169 10.18 -0.66 -2.43
CA ASN A 169 8.79 -0.24 -2.36
C ASN A 169 8.47 0.43 -1.00
N PRO A 170 8.46 1.77 -0.90
CA PRO A 170 8.26 2.46 0.38
C PRO A 170 6.84 2.32 0.94
N ASP A 171 5.84 2.01 0.11
CA ASP A 171 4.45 1.90 0.57
C ASP A 171 4.20 0.59 1.32
N VAL A 172 4.80 -0.53 0.86
CA VAL A 172 4.81 -1.79 1.62
C VAL A 172 5.45 -1.58 2.99
N LEU A 173 6.58 -0.89 3.04
CA LEU A 173 7.31 -0.61 4.29
C LEU A 173 6.53 0.36 5.20
N CYS A 174 5.86 1.36 4.65
CA CYS A 174 5.00 2.26 5.40
C CYS A 174 3.86 1.51 6.10
N ASN A 175 3.22 0.56 5.42
CA ASN A 175 2.18 -0.27 6.04
C ASN A 175 2.77 -1.13 7.17
N THR A 176 3.82 -1.91 6.90
CA THR A 176 4.42 -2.83 7.87
C THR A 176 5.08 -2.14 9.05
N ARG A 177 5.80 -1.04 8.83
CA ARG A 177 6.66 -0.44 9.87
C ARG A 177 6.02 0.76 10.56
N ILE A 178 5.07 1.44 9.92
CA ILE A 178 4.52 2.71 10.40
C ILE A 178 3.04 2.57 10.74
N LYS A 179 2.17 2.36 9.74
CA LYS A 179 0.71 2.31 9.96
C LYS A 179 0.29 1.17 10.89
N PHE A 180 0.92 0.01 10.74
CA PHE A 180 0.61 -1.18 11.53
C PHE A 180 1.81 -1.68 12.36
N GLY A 181 2.90 -0.91 12.37
CA GLY A 181 4.06 -1.11 13.25
C GLY A 181 4.08 -0.05 14.34
N ALA A 182 4.86 1.01 14.15
CA ALA A 182 5.03 2.09 15.13
C ALA A 182 3.71 2.68 15.68
N PHE A 183 2.68 2.84 14.84
CA PHE A 183 1.37 3.29 15.31
C PHE A 183 0.69 2.26 16.22
N LEU A 184 0.74 0.97 15.87
CA LEU A 184 0.15 -0.10 16.68
C LEU A 184 0.81 -0.16 18.06
N GLU A 185 2.14 -0.02 18.13
CA GLU A 185 2.90 0.10 19.37
C GLU A 185 2.49 1.33 20.19
N ALA A 186 2.35 2.49 19.54
CA ALA A 186 1.96 3.73 20.19
C ALA A 186 0.58 3.68 20.88
N ILE A 187 -0.34 2.86 20.35
CA ILE A 187 -1.72 2.75 20.88
C ILE A 187 -1.98 1.48 21.68
N GLU A 188 -0.98 0.61 21.87
CA GLU A 188 -1.15 -0.73 22.44
C GLU A 188 -1.91 -0.71 23.78
N ASN A 189 -1.59 0.26 24.64
CA ASN A 189 -2.15 0.39 25.99
C ASN A 189 -3.47 1.18 26.08
N LEU A 190 -4.03 1.62 24.95
CA LEU A 190 -5.26 2.42 24.92
C LEU A 190 -6.54 1.56 24.89
N GLY A 191 -6.38 0.24 24.79
CA GLY A 191 -7.47 -0.74 24.86
C GLY A 191 -8.39 -0.75 23.63
N PHE A 192 -7.84 -0.46 22.45
CA PHE A 192 -8.53 -0.69 21.18
C PHE A 192 -8.49 -2.18 20.82
N ASP A 193 -9.62 -2.68 20.35
CA ASP A 193 -9.77 -4.07 19.88
C ASP A 193 -9.09 -4.23 18.51
N TYR A 194 -9.31 -3.26 17.62
CA TYR A 194 -8.83 -3.27 16.25
C TYR A 194 -8.34 -1.89 15.77
N ILE A 195 -7.48 -1.92 14.76
CA ILE A 195 -7.12 -0.76 13.93
C ILE A 195 -7.84 -0.89 12.60
N ALA A 196 -8.52 0.16 12.16
CA ALA A 196 -9.11 0.22 10.84
C ALA A 196 -8.42 1.24 9.94
N SER A 197 -8.49 1.01 8.63
CA SER A 197 -8.05 1.98 7.62
C SER A 197 -8.85 1.83 6.34
N GLY A 198 -8.79 2.84 5.47
CA GLY A 198 -9.45 2.83 4.16
C GLY A 198 -8.72 2.02 3.08
N HIS A 199 -8.05 0.92 3.43
CA HIS A 199 -7.45 0.06 2.42
C HIS A 199 -8.51 -0.82 1.74
N TYR A 200 -8.34 -1.03 0.44
CA TYR A 200 -9.11 -1.97 -0.37
C TYR A 200 -8.50 -3.37 -0.23
N ALA A 201 -8.83 -4.04 0.85
CA ALA A 201 -8.48 -5.43 1.13
C ALA A 201 -9.48 -5.97 2.14
N HIS A 202 -9.56 -7.29 2.32
CA HIS A 202 -10.46 -7.89 3.29
C HIS A 202 -9.65 -8.73 4.29
N VAL A 203 -9.94 -8.61 5.59
CA VAL A 203 -9.35 -9.46 6.61
C VAL A 203 -10.43 -10.37 7.17
N VAL A 204 -10.22 -11.68 7.06
CA VAL A 204 -11.09 -12.68 7.65
C VAL A 204 -10.44 -13.16 8.94
N HIS A 205 -11.04 -12.80 10.07
CA HIS A 205 -10.66 -13.34 11.37
C HIS A 205 -11.34 -14.68 11.59
N PRO A 206 -10.69 -15.63 12.28
CA PRO A 206 -11.33 -16.87 12.66
C PRO A 206 -12.54 -16.62 13.59
N PRO A 207 -13.49 -17.56 13.65
CA PRO A 207 -14.53 -17.58 14.67
C PRO A 207 -13.94 -17.60 16.07
N VAL A 208 -14.73 -17.15 17.05
CA VAL A 208 -14.29 -17.11 18.46
C VAL A 208 -13.93 -18.51 18.97
N GLU A 209 -14.61 -19.56 18.51
CA GLU A 209 -14.29 -20.94 18.90
C GLU A 209 -12.89 -21.38 18.43
N ASN A 210 -12.39 -20.80 17.34
CA ASN A 210 -11.11 -21.13 16.72
C ASN A 210 -10.15 -19.93 16.72
N ALA A 211 -10.16 -19.10 17.77
CA ALA A 211 -9.37 -17.86 17.83
C ALA A 211 -7.85 -18.06 17.62
N GLU A 212 -7.35 -19.27 17.84
CA GLU A 212 -5.95 -19.65 17.58
C GLU A 212 -5.62 -19.75 16.09
N GLU A 213 -6.60 -19.97 15.20
CA GLU A 213 -6.39 -20.01 13.76
C GLU A 213 -5.88 -18.67 13.21
N PRO A 214 -5.07 -18.68 12.15
CA PRO A 214 -4.58 -17.46 11.54
C PRO A 214 -5.71 -16.63 10.93
N SER A 215 -5.67 -15.30 11.11
CA SER A 215 -6.42 -14.38 10.25
C SER A 215 -5.90 -14.44 8.81
N VAL A 216 -6.79 -14.25 7.84
CA VAL A 216 -6.48 -14.38 6.41
C VAL A 216 -6.68 -13.04 5.73
N LEU A 217 -5.66 -12.58 5.01
CA LEU A 217 -5.76 -11.42 4.12
C LEU A 217 -6.30 -11.88 2.77
N GLN A 218 -7.40 -11.27 2.32
CA GLN A 218 -8.08 -11.60 1.07
C GLN A 218 -8.12 -10.40 0.13
N LEU A 219 -8.14 -10.71 -1.17
CA LEU A 219 -8.36 -9.74 -2.25
C LEU A 219 -9.63 -8.93 -2.00
N SER A 220 -9.58 -7.67 -2.39
CA SER A 220 -10.75 -6.80 -2.36
C SER A 220 -11.73 -7.14 -3.48
N LYS A 221 -13.01 -6.76 -3.32
CA LYS A 221 -14.03 -6.84 -4.39
C LYS A 221 -13.65 -6.01 -5.62
N ASP A 222 -12.87 -4.94 -5.42
CA ASP A 222 -12.34 -4.11 -6.50
C ASP A 222 -10.96 -4.62 -6.93
N GLU A 223 -10.89 -5.37 -8.02
CA GLU A 223 -9.63 -5.94 -8.51
C GLU A 223 -8.63 -4.87 -8.95
N ILE A 224 -9.11 -3.69 -9.38
CA ILE A 224 -8.28 -2.58 -9.85
C ILE A 224 -7.68 -1.82 -8.66
N LYS A 225 -8.47 -1.63 -7.60
CA LYS A 225 -8.03 -0.93 -6.38
C LYS A 225 -7.48 -1.85 -5.31
N ASP A 226 -7.47 -3.16 -5.51
CA ASP A 226 -6.95 -4.14 -4.56
C ASP A 226 -5.56 -3.76 -4.03
N GLN A 227 -5.45 -3.63 -2.72
CA GLN A 227 -4.26 -3.18 -2.01
C GLN A 227 -3.60 -4.29 -1.19
N THR A 228 -4.01 -5.55 -1.36
CA THR A 228 -3.38 -6.69 -0.67
C THR A 228 -1.88 -6.78 -0.94
N TYR A 229 -1.42 -6.41 -2.13
CA TYR A 229 0.01 -6.31 -2.47
C TYR A 229 0.80 -5.41 -1.51
N PHE A 230 0.23 -4.27 -1.09
CA PHE A 230 0.91 -3.36 -0.15
C PHE A 230 0.84 -3.82 1.30
N LEU A 231 0.01 -4.82 1.59
CA LEU A 231 -0.25 -5.37 2.91
C LEU A 231 0.36 -6.77 3.07
N SER A 232 0.91 -7.36 2.01
CA SER A 232 1.39 -8.75 1.96
C SER A 232 2.62 -9.02 2.84
N HIS A 233 3.25 -7.97 3.37
CA HIS A 233 4.45 -8.06 4.22
C HIS A 233 4.16 -7.75 5.69
N LEU A 234 2.89 -7.73 6.09
CA LEU A 234 2.49 -7.60 7.49
C LEU A 234 2.78 -8.89 8.24
N SER A 235 3.14 -8.80 9.52
CA SER A 235 3.21 -9.98 10.37
C SER A 235 1.81 -10.47 10.73
N GLN A 236 1.70 -11.72 11.15
CA GLN A 236 0.40 -12.26 11.55
C GLN A 236 -0.16 -11.60 12.81
N ALA A 237 0.72 -11.18 13.73
CA ALA A 237 0.34 -10.40 14.91
C ALA A 237 -0.27 -9.04 14.51
N GLN A 238 0.28 -8.40 13.47
CA GLN A 238 -0.29 -7.18 12.92
C GLN A 238 -1.64 -7.46 12.28
N LEU A 239 -1.73 -8.44 11.36
CA LEU A 239 -2.94 -8.75 10.60
C LEU A 239 -4.14 -9.07 11.51
N ARG A 240 -3.93 -9.80 12.61
CA ARG A 240 -4.98 -10.14 13.61
C ARG A 240 -5.62 -8.91 14.26
N ARG A 241 -4.97 -7.75 14.21
CA ARG A 241 -5.43 -6.49 14.81
C ARG A 241 -6.12 -5.56 13.80
N LEU A 242 -6.29 -5.95 12.54
CA LEU A 242 -6.73 -5.04 11.48
C LEU A 242 -8.17 -5.27 11.00
N LEU A 243 -8.85 -4.17 10.66
CA LEU A 243 -10.12 -4.15 9.94
C LEU A 243 -10.01 -3.28 8.68
N PHE A 244 -10.57 -3.74 7.57
CA PHE A 244 -10.62 -3.00 6.31
C PHE A 244 -12.06 -2.87 5.79
N PRO A 245 -12.79 -1.83 6.21
CA PRO A 245 -14.21 -1.68 5.90
C PRO A 245 -14.55 -1.48 4.42
N LEU A 246 -13.55 -1.29 3.56
CA LEU A 246 -13.75 -1.11 2.11
C LEU A 246 -13.53 -2.40 1.32
N GLY A 247 -13.10 -3.50 1.97
CA GLY A 247 -12.72 -4.73 1.29
C GLY A 247 -13.78 -5.34 0.37
N CYS A 248 -15.07 -5.17 0.70
CA CYS A 248 -16.17 -5.72 -0.08
C CYS A 248 -16.95 -4.64 -0.86
N ILE A 249 -16.35 -3.48 -1.11
CA ILE A 249 -16.97 -2.32 -1.76
C ILE A 249 -16.04 -1.83 -2.89
N THR A 250 -16.62 -1.54 -4.06
CA THR A 250 -15.88 -0.96 -5.20
C THR A 250 -15.61 0.52 -5.00
N LYS A 251 -14.61 1.06 -5.70
CA LYS A 251 -14.28 2.50 -5.62
C LYS A 251 -15.47 3.40 -5.95
N ASP A 252 -16.26 3.02 -6.93
CA ASP A 252 -17.42 3.80 -7.37
C ASP A 252 -18.55 3.77 -6.32
N GLU A 253 -18.75 2.62 -5.67
CA GLU A 253 -19.64 2.50 -4.51
C GLU A 253 -19.13 3.35 -3.34
N VAL A 254 -17.82 3.36 -3.05
CA VAL A 254 -17.22 4.24 -2.02
C VAL A 254 -17.46 5.71 -2.34
N ARG A 255 -17.30 6.13 -3.59
CA ARG A 255 -17.59 7.52 -4.02
C ARG A 255 -19.06 7.87 -3.87
N SER A 256 -19.95 6.94 -4.21
CA SER A 256 -21.39 7.12 -4.04
C SER A 256 -21.78 7.22 -2.57
N LEU A 257 -21.22 6.37 -1.71
CA LEU A 257 -21.42 6.42 -0.26
C LEU A 257 -20.90 7.74 0.33
N ALA A 258 -19.75 8.24 -0.14
CA ALA A 258 -19.23 9.52 0.33
C ALA A 258 -20.20 10.68 0.07
N VAL A 259 -20.88 10.67 -1.09
CA VAL A 259 -21.93 11.64 -1.44
C VAL A 259 -23.18 11.45 -0.60
N GLN A 260 -23.64 10.21 -0.42
CA GLN A 260 -24.82 9.89 0.39
C GLN A 260 -24.64 10.24 1.87
N MET A 261 -23.41 10.09 2.38
CA MET A 261 -23.02 10.46 3.75
C MET A 261 -22.72 11.96 3.90
N ASP A 262 -22.81 12.72 2.80
CA ASP A 262 -22.51 14.16 2.72
C ASP A 262 -21.13 14.48 3.30
N LEU A 263 -20.11 13.71 2.92
CA LEU A 263 -18.77 13.90 3.47
C LEU A 263 -18.13 15.19 2.93
N PRO A 264 -17.48 15.99 3.80
CA PRO A 264 -16.90 17.27 3.39
C PRO A 264 -15.80 17.13 2.33
N ASN A 265 -15.17 15.96 2.24
CA ASN A 265 -14.14 15.64 1.27
C ASN A 265 -14.64 14.79 0.07
N GLN A 266 -15.95 14.58 -0.11
CA GLN A 266 -16.50 13.68 -1.14
C GLN A 266 -15.99 13.94 -2.57
N ALA A 267 -15.73 15.20 -2.92
CA ALA A 267 -15.25 15.64 -4.23
C ALA A 267 -13.72 15.58 -4.38
N ARG A 268 -12.99 15.26 -3.30
CA ARG A 268 -11.52 15.27 -3.27
C ARG A 268 -10.96 14.14 -4.13
N LYS A 269 -9.99 14.43 -5.00
CA LYS A 269 -9.29 13.41 -5.80
C LYS A 269 -8.43 12.49 -4.94
N ASP A 270 -8.23 11.27 -5.42
CA ASP A 270 -7.30 10.32 -4.78
C ASP A 270 -5.88 10.89 -4.79
N SER A 271 -5.13 10.66 -3.71
CA SER A 271 -3.71 10.98 -3.67
C SER A 271 -2.96 10.08 -4.67
N GLN A 272 -2.10 10.68 -5.49
CA GLN A 272 -1.21 9.96 -6.39
C GLN A 272 0.24 10.18 -5.96
N GLY A 273 1.07 9.13 -6.08
CA GLY A 273 2.48 9.17 -5.69
C GLY A 273 2.72 8.68 -4.25
N ILE A 274 3.98 8.77 -3.83
CA ILE A 274 4.41 8.27 -2.51
C ILE A 274 3.92 9.23 -1.42
N CYS A 275 3.22 8.67 -0.43
CA CYS A 275 2.43 9.41 0.57
C CYS A 275 3.14 10.63 1.20
N PHE A 276 4.41 10.48 1.60
CA PHE A 276 5.16 11.54 2.30
C PHE A 276 5.74 12.63 1.39
N LEU A 277 5.73 12.44 0.07
CA LEU A 277 6.30 13.43 -0.86
C LEU A 277 5.29 14.51 -1.26
N GLY A 278 3.99 14.24 -1.10
CA GLY A 278 2.94 15.14 -1.55
C GLY A 278 3.10 15.48 -3.03
N LYS A 279 3.37 16.76 -3.35
CA LYS A 279 3.56 17.25 -4.73
C LYS A 279 5.01 17.16 -5.23
N VAL A 280 5.97 16.74 -4.39
CA VAL A 280 7.39 16.70 -4.74
C VAL A 280 7.68 15.52 -5.67
N LYS A 281 8.48 15.75 -6.71
CA LYS A 281 8.90 14.68 -7.62
C LYS A 281 9.88 13.75 -6.93
N PHE A 282 9.69 12.46 -7.13
CA PHE A 282 10.56 11.43 -6.55
C PHE A 282 12.05 11.62 -6.90
N SER A 283 12.36 11.97 -8.15
CA SER A 283 13.74 12.21 -8.59
C SER A 283 14.42 13.38 -7.86
N GLU A 284 13.66 14.42 -7.54
CA GLU A 284 14.16 15.57 -6.78
C GLU A 284 14.44 15.18 -5.32
N PHE A 285 13.56 14.38 -4.73
CA PHE A 285 13.78 13.83 -3.40
C PHE A 285 15.08 13.03 -3.34
N VAL A 286 15.27 12.09 -4.27
CA VAL A 286 16.49 11.26 -4.34
C VAL A 286 17.73 12.13 -4.53
N GLN A 287 17.70 13.06 -5.50
CA GLN A 287 18.82 13.97 -5.77
C GLN A 287 19.27 14.75 -4.53
N ARG A 288 18.34 15.19 -3.67
CA ARG A 288 18.69 15.92 -2.45
C ARG A 288 19.38 15.06 -1.38
N HIS A 289 19.08 13.76 -1.32
CA HIS A 289 19.58 12.88 -0.26
C HIS A 289 20.85 12.11 -0.64
N ILE A 290 20.98 11.73 -1.91
CA ILE A 290 22.13 10.96 -2.41
C ILE A 290 22.95 11.69 -3.47
N GLY A 291 22.50 12.87 -3.91
CA GLY A 291 23.19 13.65 -4.92
C GLY A 291 23.05 13.07 -6.33
N GLU A 292 23.99 13.48 -7.17
CA GLU A 292 24.21 12.94 -8.52
C GLU A 292 25.58 12.30 -8.57
N MET A 293 25.68 11.19 -9.29
CA MET A 293 26.94 10.53 -9.57
C MET A 293 26.95 10.23 -11.05
N GLU A 294 27.58 11.12 -11.80
CA GLU A 294 27.58 11.03 -13.25
C GLU A 294 28.27 9.74 -13.73
N GLY A 295 27.58 9.00 -14.60
CA GLY A 295 28.05 7.75 -15.16
C GLY A 295 27.72 7.67 -16.64
N ILE A 296 27.92 6.50 -17.25
CA ILE A 296 27.76 6.32 -18.70
C ILE A 296 26.63 5.36 -19.04
N LEU A 297 26.00 5.62 -20.20
CA LEU A 297 25.01 4.76 -20.83
C LEU A 297 25.68 3.97 -21.95
N LEU A 298 25.56 2.64 -21.89
CA LEU A 298 26.05 1.72 -22.92
C LEU A 298 24.91 0.91 -23.52
N GLU A 299 24.92 0.68 -24.83
CA GLU A 299 24.06 -0.34 -25.44
C GLU A 299 24.59 -1.73 -25.07
N ALA A 300 23.74 -2.56 -24.47
CA ALA A 300 24.13 -3.87 -23.95
C ALA A 300 24.67 -4.81 -25.04
N GLU A 301 24.06 -4.80 -26.22
CA GLU A 301 24.42 -5.68 -27.33
C GLU A 301 25.70 -5.26 -28.07
N THR A 302 25.96 -3.96 -28.23
CA THR A 302 27.03 -3.43 -29.10
C THR A 302 28.22 -2.87 -28.32
N GLY A 303 28.02 -2.53 -27.03
CA GLY A 303 28.97 -1.79 -26.22
C GLY A 303 29.16 -0.35 -26.69
N ASP A 304 28.23 0.18 -27.48
CA ASP A 304 28.31 1.55 -27.96
C ASP A 304 28.03 2.53 -26.83
N TYR A 305 28.87 3.55 -26.75
CA TYR A 305 28.72 4.64 -25.80
C TYR A 305 27.61 5.59 -26.27
N LEU A 306 26.52 5.65 -25.50
CA LEU A 306 25.31 6.38 -25.87
C LEU A 306 25.17 7.75 -25.19
N GLY A 307 25.97 8.01 -24.16
CA GLY A 307 25.96 9.28 -23.44
C GLY A 307 26.15 9.12 -21.94
N MET A 308 25.85 10.18 -21.20
CA MET A 308 26.01 10.23 -19.75
C MET A 308 24.66 10.20 -19.05
N HIS A 309 24.66 9.71 -17.81
CA HIS A 309 23.51 9.74 -16.92
C HIS A 309 23.85 10.41 -15.59
N ARG A 310 22.85 10.92 -14.88
CA ARG A 310 23.03 11.66 -13.60
C ARG A 310 23.22 10.77 -12.37
N GLY A 311 23.05 9.46 -12.52
CA GLY A 311 23.24 8.46 -11.47
C GLY A 311 22.37 7.23 -11.72
N PHE A 312 22.90 6.02 -11.49
CA PHE A 312 22.17 4.78 -11.76
C PHE A 312 20.89 4.65 -10.90
N TRP A 313 20.82 5.33 -9.76
CA TRP A 313 19.66 5.35 -8.87
C TRP A 313 18.44 6.10 -9.42
N PHE A 314 18.58 6.84 -10.52
CA PHE A 314 17.45 7.42 -11.24
C PHE A 314 16.85 6.47 -12.28
N TYR A 315 17.34 5.22 -12.34
CA TYR A 315 16.95 4.22 -13.32
C TYR A 315 16.49 2.92 -12.64
N THR A 316 15.37 2.39 -13.09
CA THR A 316 14.86 1.07 -12.73
C THR A 316 14.94 0.14 -13.94
N ILE A 317 15.23 -1.15 -13.72
CA ILE A 317 15.20 -2.16 -14.80
C ILE A 317 13.82 -2.13 -15.48
N GLY A 318 13.81 -2.09 -16.81
CA GLY A 318 12.60 -1.95 -17.63
C GLY A 318 12.09 -0.53 -17.83
N GLN A 319 12.75 0.48 -17.25
CA GLN A 319 12.40 1.87 -17.48
C GLN A 319 12.64 2.27 -18.95
N ARG A 320 11.58 2.78 -19.59
CA ARG A 320 11.61 3.34 -20.96
C ARG A 320 11.78 4.85 -20.99
N GLN A 321 11.09 5.54 -20.08
CA GLN A 321 11.03 7.01 -20.07
C GLN A 321 12.26 7.62 -19.39
N GLY A 322 12.63 8.85 -19.77
CA GLY A 322 13.71 9.59 -19.13
C GLY A 322 15.13 9.25 -19.61
N LEU A 323 15.30 8.28 -20.52
CA LEU A 323 16.60 7.93 -21.12
C LEU A 323 17.14 8.98 -22.10
N ARG A 324 16.25 9.74 -22.76
CA ARG A 324 16.59 10.82 -23.72
C ARG A 324 17.48 10.37 -24.88
N LEU A 325 17.35 9.11 -25.31
CA LEU A 325 18.06 8.51 -26.44
C LEU A 325 17.18 8.51 -27.72
N SER A 326 17.78 8.75 -28.89
CA SER A 326 17.12 8.65 -30.20
C SER A 326 17.14 7.22 -30.76
N GLY A 327 16.33 6.92 -31.80
CA GLY A 327 16.32 5.60 -32.45
C GLY A 327 15.75 4.45 -31.60
N GLY A 328 14.87 4.77 -30.63
CA GLY A 328 14.27 3.82 -29.69
C GLY A 328 13.11 2.97 -30.26
N PRO A 329 12.31 2.31 -29.39
CA PRO A 329 12.27 2.48 -27.94
C PRO A 329 13.48 1.85 -27.23
N TRP A 330 14.04 2.55 -26.23
CA TRP A 330 15.10 2.07 -25.36
C TRP A 330 14.55 1.68 -23.99
N TYR A 331 15.15 0.68 -23.37
CA TYR A 331 14.83 0.22 -22.02
C TYR A 331 16.10 0.01 -21.22
N VAL A 332 16.08 0.32 -19.93
CA VAL A 332 17.14 -0.06 -18.98
C VAL A 332 17.11 -1.57 -18.80
N VAL A 333 18.25 -2.24 -18.98
CA VAL A 333 18.31 -3.71 -18.94
C VAL A 333 19.17 -4.27 -17.83
N GLU A 334 20.19 -3.53 -17.41
CA GLU A 334 21.12 -3.93 -16.37
C GLU A 334 21.77 -2.68 -15.74
N LYS A 335 22.22 -2.77 -14.48
CA LYS A 335 22.94 -1.69 -13.79
C LYS A 335 24.19 -2.23 -13.14
N ASP A 336 25.34 -1.74 -13.60
CA ASP A 336 26.62 -1.99 -12.93
C ASP A 336 26.88 -0.87 -11.93
N VAL A 337 26.54 -1.14 -10.67
CA VAL A 337 26.68 -0.21 -9.55
C VAL A 337 28.15 0.08 -9.26
N GLN A 338 29.01 -0.94 -9.33
CA GLN A 338 30.44 -0.80 -9.01
C GLN A 338 31.13 0.13 -9.99
N ASN A 339 30.84 -0.04 -11.27
CA ASN A 339 31.44 0.78 -12.32
C ASN A 339 30.60 2.03 -12.64
N ASN A 340 29.44 2.25 -12.02
CA ASN A 340 28.53 3.36 -12.33
C ASN A 340 28.18 3.42 -13.84
N VAL A 341 27.59 2.32 -14.34
CA VAL A 341 27.13 2.18 -15.72
C VAL A 341 25.69 1.70 -15.75
N VAL A 342 24.89 2.29 -16.64
CA VAL A 342 23.54 1.83 -16.95
C VAL A 342 23.54 1.25 -18.36
N PHE A 343 23.18 -0.02 -18.47
CA PHE A 343 23.03 -0.67 -19.77
C PHE A 343 21.61 -0.52 -20.27
N VAL A 344 21.48 -0.25 -21.57
CA VAL A 344 20.19 -0.09 -22.24
C VAL A 344 20.12 -0.95 -23.51
N SER A 345 18.90 -1.26 -23.95
CA SER A 345 18.67 -2.01 -25.18
C SER A 345 17.37 -1.61 -25.86
N ARG A 346 17.32 -1.79 -27.19
CA ARG A 346 16.10 -1.73 -28.01
C ARG A 346 15.38 -3.08 -28.10
N ASN A 347 16.10 -4.17 -27.84
CA ASN A 347 15.63 -5.55 -27.95
C ASN A 347 15.23 -6.10 -26.57
N TYR A 348 14.53 -5.29 -25.78
CA TYR A 348 14.15 -5.64 -24.42
C TYR A 348 13.17 -6.82 -24.37
N TYR A 349 12.21 -6.85 -25.31
CA TYR A 349 11.14 -7.85 -25.37
C TYR A 349 11.42 -9.05 -26.29
N SER A 350 12.66 -9.25 -26.76
CA SER A 350 12.97 -10.37 -27.65
C SER A 350 12.76 -11.73 -26.95
N LEU A 351 12.10 -12.67 -27.63
CA LEU A 351 11.71 -13.99 -27.12
C LEU A 351 12.86 -14.85 -26.55
N ASP A 352 14.10 -14.57 -26.93
CA ASP A 352 15.30 -15.26 -26.43
C ASP A 352 15.69 -14.83 -24.99
N LYS A 353 14.98 -13.88 -24.37
CA LYS A 353 15.31 -13.27 -23.06
C LYS A 353 14.19 -13.51 -22.04
N ARG A 354 13.89 -14.79 -21.79
CA ARG A 354 12.72 -15.23 -21.02
C ARG A 354 12.88 -15.01 -19.52
N ARG A 355 12.35 -13.88 -19.04
CA ARG A 355 12.39 -13.53 -17.61
C ARG A 355 11.23 -14.13 -16.85
N ARG A 356 11.42 -15.36 -16.40
CA ARG A 356 10.39 -16.08 -15.65
C ARG A 356 10.84 -16.61 -14.30
N THR A 357 12.14 -16.60 -14.01
CA THR A 357 12.67 -17.17 -12.77
C THR A 357 13.39 -16.09 -11.95
N PHE A 358 13.17 -16.06 -10.65
CA PHE A 358 13.77 -15.11 -9.73
C PHE A 358 13.81 -15.67 -8.31
N ARG A 359 14.70 -15.11 -7.47
CA ARG A 359 14.80 -15.49 -6.06
C ARG A 359 14.18 -14.44 -5.17
N VAL A 360 13.56 -14.92 -4.11
CA VAL A 360 12.88 -14.10 -3.11
C VAL A 360 13.44 -14.48 -1.75
N GLY A 361 13.92 -13.47 -1.02
CA GLY A 361 14.39 -13.60 0.36
C GLY A 361 13.60 -12.69 1.28
N SER A 362 14.01 -12.61 2.55
CA SER A 362 13.27 -11.86 3.58
C SER A 362 11.79 -12.24 3.58
N LEU A 363 11.51 -13.55 3.59
CA LEU A 363 10.16 -14.08 3.48
C LEU A 363 9.34 -13.74 4.73
N ASN A 364 8.08 -13.41 4.53
CA ASN A 364 7.13 -13.17 5.60
C ASN A 364 5.76 -13.76 5.22
N TRP A 365 5.35 -14.79 5.96
CA TRP A 365 4.11 -15.53 5.76
C TRP A 365 3.11 -15.24 6.87
N PHE A 366 1.82 -15.21 6.54
CA PHE A 366 0.75 -15.09 7.55
C PHE A 366 0.48 -16.39 8.31
N SER A 367 0.93 -17.52 7.76
CA SER A 367 0.83 -18.84 8.38
C SER A 367 2.22 -19.47 8.52
N ASP A 368 2.45 -20.19 9.62
CA ASP A 368 3.75 -20.75 9.98
C ASP A 368 4.36 -21.70 8.94
N SER A 369 3.53 -22.35 8.10
CA SER A 369 4.02 -23.33 7.12
C SER A 369 4.49 -22.72 5.79
N GLY A 370 4.17 -21.44 5.52
CA GLY A 370 4.34 -20.84 4.19
C GLY A 370 3.71 -21.70 3.07
N PRO A 371 4.16 -21.53 1.81
CA PRO A 371 3.80 -22.45 0.74
C PRO A 371 4.56 -23.77 0.84
N ALA A 372 3.94 -24.85 0.34
CA ALA A 372 4.58 -26.14 0.19
C ALA A 372 5.65 -26.09 -0.91
N ASP A 373 6.62 -27.01 -0.86
CA ASP A 373 7.64 -27.10 -1.89
C ASP A 373 7.03 -27.56 -3.23
N ASN A 374 7.41 -26.90 -4.33
CA ASN A 374 6.84 -27.06 -5.67
C ASN A 374 5.33 -26.79 -5.76
N GLU A 375 4.78 -25.99 -4.85
CA GLU A 375 3.38 -25.57 -4.90
C GLU A 375 3.13 -24.61 -6.07
N ARG A 376 1.98 -24.79 -6.75
CA ARG A 376 1.49 -23.85 -7.76
C ARG A 376 0.64 -22.78 -7.09
N LEU A 377 1.00 -21.52 -7.33
CA LEU A 377 0.38 -20.34 -6.73
C LEU A 377 0.18 -19.27 -7.79
N LYS A 378 -0.49 -18.19 -7.40
CA LYS A 378 -0.43 -16.92 -8.14
C LYS A 378 0.50 -15.96 -7.42
N CYS A 379 1.16 -15.08 -8.15
CA CYS A 379 1.95 -14.02 -7.54
C CYS A 379 1.79 -12.68 -8.25
N LYS A 380 2.10 -11.62 -7.50
CA LYS A 380 2.29 -10.25 -8.01
C LYS A 380 3.72 -9.83 -7.72
N VAL A 381 4.45 -9.39 -8.74
CA VAL A 381 5.85 -8.90 -8.64
C VAL A 381 5.92 -7.37 -8.56
N ARG A 382 4.77 -6.72 -8.71
CA ARG A 382 4.52 -5.27 -8.62
C ARG A 382 3.03 -5.03 -8.36
N HIS A 383 2.67 -3.81 -7.99
CA HIS A 383 1.26 -3.45 -7.88
C HIS A 383 0.62 -3.31 -9.27
N SER A 384 -0.15 -4.32 -9.67
CA SER A 384 -1.00 -4.35 -10.87
C SER A 384 -2.28 -5.16 -10.60
N PRO A 385 -3.31 -5.02 -11.44
CA PRO A 385 -4.46 -5.93 -11.44
C PRO A 385 -4.07 -7.36 -11.82
N ASP A 386 -3.10 -7.50 -12.72
CA ASP A 386 -2.68 -8.79 -13.27
C ASP A 386 -1.90 -9.63 -12.26
N PHE A 387 -2.10 -10.96 -12.34
CA PHE A 387 -1.39 -11.97 -11.57
C PHE A 387 -0.61 -12.87 -12.53
N HIS A 388 0.49 -13.44 -12.03
CA HIS A 388 1.23 -14.48 -12.73
C HIS A 388 1.03 -15.82 -12.03
N ASP A 389 0.68 -16.87 -12.78
CA ASP A 389 0.78 -18.24 -12.29
C ASP A 389 2.25 -18.60 -12.09
N CYS A 390 2.62 -19.11 -10.92
CA CYS A 390 3.99 -19.44 -10.56
C CYS A 390 4.11 -20.77 -9.81
N THR A 391 5.29 -21.38 -9.87
CA THR A 391 5.70 -22.48 -8.99
C THR A 391 6.80 -21.97 -8.06
N VAL A 392 6.74 -22.34 -6.78
CA VAL A 392 7.74 -21.95 -5.78
C VAL A 392 8.53 -23.17 -5.29
N THR A 393 9.84 -23.04 -5.18
CA THR A 393 10.75 -24.10 -4.68
C THR A 393 11.61 -23.53 -3.57
N LYS A 394 11.74 -24.25 -2.46
CA LYS A 394 12.57 -23.82 -1.32
C LYS A 394 14.05 -24.07 -1.65
N GLU A 395 14.87 -23.04 -1.58
CA GLU A 395 16.33 -23.15 -1.70
C GLU A 395 16.95 -23.21 -0.31
N GLN A 396 17.84 -24.18 -0.09
CA GLN A 396 18.68 -24.25 1.11
C GLN A 396 19.95 -23.45 0.84
N THR A 397 20.12 -22.32 1.51
CA THR A 397 21.35 -21.52 1.41
C THR A 397 22.25 -21.74 2.62
N GLU A 398 23.58 -21.64 2.42
CA GLU A 398 24.55 -21.71 3.52
C GLU A 398 24.46 -20.49 4.46
N GLU A 399 23.89 -19.38 3.99
CA GLU A 399 23.55 -18.21 4.81
C GLU A 399 22.19 -18.41 5.50
N ASN A 400 22.10 -17.99 6.78
CA ASN A 400 20.95 -18.14 7.68
C ASN A 400 19.67 -17.37 7.22
N GLY A 401 19.05 -17.79 6.13
CA GLY A 401 17.78 -17.25 5.68
C GLY A 401 17.08 -18.15 4.68
N ASP A 402 15.75 -18.27 4.81
CA ASP A 402 14.95 -19.00 3.84
C ASP A 402 14.86 -18.21 2.53
N VAL A 403 15.26 -18.84 1.42
CA VAL A 403 15.14 -18.30 0.06
C VAL A 403 14.15 -19.16 -0.73
N LEU A 404 13.30 -18.50 -1.51
CA LEU A 404 12.43 -19.15 -2.50
C LEU A 404 12.89 -18.85 -3.92
N ALA A 405 13.08 -19.90 -4.71
CA ALA A 405 13.08 -19.80 -6.16
C ALA A 405 11.63 -19.76 -6.66
N VAL A 406 11.30 -18.76 -7.47
CA VAL A 406 9.99 -18.58 -8.07
C VAL A 406 10.10 -18.69 -9.57
N ARG A 407 9.27 -19.54 -10.18
CA ARG A 407 9.18 -19.69 -11.64
C ARG A 407 7.78 -19.34 -12.12
N LEU A 408 7.67 -18.25 -12.87
CA LEU A 408 6.46 -17.83 -13.57
C LEU A 408 6.17 -18.75 -14.76
N SER A 409 4.88 -18.89 -15.06
CA SER A 409 4.38 -19.64 -16.22
C SER A 409 4.60 -18.87 -17.52
N GLU A 410 4.57 -17.54 -17.44
CA GLU A 410 4.80 -16.59 -18.53
C GLU A 410 5.98 -15.67 -18.21
N ASP A 411 6.54 -15.01 -19.21
CA ASP A 411 7.65 -14.09 -19.02
C ASP A 411 7.16 -12.74 -18.50
N ASP A 412 7.82 -12.19 -17.47
CA ASP A 412 7.57 -10.85 -16.95
C ASP A 412 8.85 -10.01 -16.94
N GLN A 413 8.77 -8.83 -17.55
CA GLN A 413 9.93 -7.96 -17.72
C GLN A 413 10.19 -7.01 -16.54
N GLY A 414 9.40 -7.08 -15.46
CA GLY A 414 9.45 -6.17 -14.31
C GLY A 414 10.03 -6.75 -13.05
N LEU A 415 10.75 -7.86 -13.13
CA LEU A 415 11.44 -8.47 -11.99
C LEU A 415 12.58 -7.54 -11.56
N ALA A 416 12.33 -6.66 -10.59
CA ALA A 416 13.29 -5.68 -10.11
C ALA A 416 13.70 -6.01 -8.67
N ALA A 417 15.01 -6.15 -8.44
CA ALA A 417 15.56 -6.34 -7.10
C ALA A 417 15.14 -5.20 -6.14
N GLY A 418 14.73 -5.58 -4.93
CA GLY A 418 14.17 -4.66 -3.92
C GLY A 418 12.66 -4.46 -3.99
N GLN A 419 11.98 -4.88 -5.07
CA GLN A 419 10.51 -4.98 -5.09
C GLN A 419 10.05 -6.22 -4.32
N PHE A 420 8.75 -6.27 -4.01
CA PHE A 420 8.15 -7.40 -3.32
C PHE A 420 7.47 -8.35 -4.30
N ALA A 421 7.61 -9.64 -4.05
CA ALA A 421 6.79 -10.69 -4.63
C ALA A 421 5.74 -11.14 -3.61
N ALA A 422 4.47 -10.87 -3.87
CA ALA A 422 3.35 -11.29 -3.04
C ALA A 422 2.68 -12.54 -3.62
N PHE A 423 2.38 -13.52 -2.78
CA PHE A 423 1.89 -14.84 -3.20
C PHE A 423 0.46 -15.07 -2.74
N TYR A 424 -0.32 -15.74 -3.59
CA TYR A 424 -1.75 -15.93 -3.42
C TYR A 424 -2.15 -17.36 -3.72
N ARG A 425 -3.09 -17.86 -2.92
CA ARG A 425 -3.84 -19.09 -3.18
C ARG A 425 -5.30 -18.70 -3.31
N ASP A 426 -5.86 -18.90 -4.49
CA ASP A 426 -7.18 -18.37 -4.85
C ASP A 426 -7.26 -16.85 -4.58
N SER A 427 -8.14 -16.43 -3.65
CA SER A 427 -8.27 -15.03 -3.23
C SER A 427 -7.49 -14.69 -1.95
N ALA A 428 -6.81 -15.66 -1.31
CA ALA A 428 -6.07 -15.45 -0.08
C ALA A 428 -4.62 -15.08 -0.38
N CYS A 429 -4.15 -13.95 0.16
CA CYS A 429 -2.74 -13.60 0.21
C CYS A 429 -2.07 -14.45 1.29
N LEU A 430 -1.00 -15.16 0.93
CA LEU A 430 -0.23 -16.01 1.84
C LEU A 430 0.88 -15.22 2.55
N GLY A 431 1.36 -14.17 1.92
CA GLY A 431 2.49 -13.38 2.37
C GLY A 431 3.34 -12.87 1.20
N SER A 432 4.56 -12.45 1.49
CA SER A 432 5.49 -11.94 0.48
C SER A 432 6.93 -12.05 0.92
N GLY A 433 7.84 -11.82 -0.03
CA GLY A 433 9.24 -11.53 0.26
C GLY A 433 9.81 -10.51 -0.71
N ILE A 434 11.07 -10.16 -0.52
CA ILE A 434 11.80 -9.19 -1.33
C ILE A 434 12.51 -9.94 -2.46
N ILE A 435 12.29 -9.49 -3.69
CA ILE A 435 13.02 -9.99 -4.87
C ILE A 435 14.50 -9.63 -4.68
N LEU A 436 15.34 -10.65 -4.59
CA LEU A 436 16.78 -10.50 -4.44
C LEU A 436 17.42 -10.19 -5.80
N ASP A 437 17.07 -11.01 -6.79
CA ASP A 437 17.60 -10.98 -8.15
C ASP A 437 16.72 -11.81 -9.11
N SER A 438 16.77 -11.47 -10.40
CA SER A 438 16.18 -12.28 -11.47
C SER A 438 17.19 -13.34 -11.90
N TRP A 439 16.84 -14.62 -11.78
CA TRP A 439 17.73 -15.76 -12.02
C TRP A 439 17.12 -16.70 -13.05
N ASP A 440 17.27 -16.39 -14.33
CA ASP A 440 17.90 -17.34 -15.22
C ASP A 440 19.42 -17.08 -15.17
N GLU A 441 20.26 -18.08 -15.41
CA GLU A 441 21.73 -18.02 -15.24
C GLU A 441 22.46 -17.01 -16.14
N MET A 442 21.75 -16.08 -16.78
CA MET A 442 22.30 -14.95 -17.51
C MET A 442 21.49 -13.70 -17.17
N SER A 443 22.07 -12.82 -16.35
CA SER A 443 21.75 -11.37 -16.42
C SER A 443 21.63 -10.94 -17.88
N PHE A 444 20.85 -9.89 -18.17
CA PHE A 444 20.61 -9.49 -19.56
C PHE A 444 21.94 -9.47 -20.31
N PRO A 445 22.08 -10.22 -21.42
CA PRO A 445 23.40 -10.49 -21.98
C PRO A 445 24.04 -9.17 -22.41
N VAL A 446 25.10 -8.81 -21.69
CA VAL A 446 25.93 -7.65 -21.98
C VAL A 446 27.17 -8.16 -22.71
N CYS A 447 27.44 -7.62 -23.90
CA CYS A 447 28.57 -8.09 -24.69
C CYS A 447 29.91 -7.77 -24.02
N ALA A 448 30.96 -8.57 -24.31
CA ALA A 448 32.27 -8.41 -23.68
C ALA A 448 32.84 -6.99 -23.85
N LYS A 449 32.67 -6.38 -25.03
CA LYS A 449 33.07 -4.98 -25.29
C LYS A 449 32.38 -4.00 -24.33
N ALA A 450 31.08 -4.17 -24.08
CA ALA A 450 30.34 -3.30 -23.16
C ALA A 450 30.84 -3.46 -21.71
N LEU A 451 31.15 -4.69 -21.28
CA LEU A 451 31.71 -4.97 -19.95
C LEU A 451 33.13 -4.42 -19.80
N GLU A 452 33.99 -4.57 -20.82
CA GLU A 452 35.33 -3.99 -20.84
C GLU A 452 35.27 -2.46 -20.78
N THR A 453 34.38 -1.86 -21.55
CA THR A 453 34.14 -0.41 -21.55
C THR A 453 33.65 0.07 -20.19
N ALA A 454 32.76 -0.70 -19.53
CA ALA A 454 32.27 -0.37 -18.20
C ALA A 454 33.40 -0.33 -17.17
N ARG A 455 34.35 -1.26 -17.25
CA ARG A 455 35.51 -1.39 -16.35
C ARG A 455 36.64 -0.38 -16.61
N MET A 456 36.54 0.46 -17.64
CA MET A 456 37.54 1.49 -17.90
C MET A 456 37.59 2.49 -16.73
N GLU A 457 38.77 2.65 -16.12
CA GLU A 457 38.99 3.63 -15.04
C GLU A 457 38.80 5.07 -15.54
N ASP A 458 39.29 5.37 -16.74
CA ASP A 458 39.22 6.70 -17.36
C ASP A 458 38.22 6.72 -18.52
N LYS A 459 36.97 7.01 -18.18
CA LYS A 459 35.85 7.11 -19.14
C LYS A 459 35.87 8.38 -19.99
N SER A 460 36.73 9.36 -19.70
CA SER A 460 36.87 10.57 -20.53
C SER A 460 37.39 10.26 -21.94
N LYS A 461 38.01 9.09 -22.10
CA LYS A 461 38.58 8.60 -23.37
C LYS A 461 37.57 7.99 -24.35
N LEU A 462 36.30 7.84 -23.96
CA LEU A 462 35.26 7.22 -24.79
C LEU A 462 34.86 8.04 -26.02
N GLY A 463 35.37 9.27 -26.14
CA GLY A 463 35.10 10.14 -27.28
C GLY A 463 33.67 10.67 -27.27
N LYS A 464 33.09 10.90 -28.46
CA LYS A 464 31.72 11.41 -28.58
C LYS A 464 30.72 10.24 -28.54
N PRO A 465 29.55 10.42 -27.90
CA PRO A 465 28.47 9.45 -27.97
C PRO A 465 28.11 9.11 -29.41
N VAL A 466 27.85 7.84 -29.67
CA VAL A 466 27.40 7.37 -30.99
C VAL A 466 26.09 8.06 -31.33
N ARG A 467 26.07 8.78 -32.45
CA ARG A 467 24.82 9.33 -33.01
C ARG A 467 24.02 8.18 -33.60
N ILE A 468 23.01 7.71 -32.87
CA ILE A 468 22.07 6.71 -33.38
C ILE A 468 21.28 7.37 -34.51
N MET A 469 21.63 7.03 -35.76
CA MET A 469 20.88 7.47 -36.94
C MET A 469 19.53 6.76 -36.99
N ASN A 470 18.44 7.49 -37.22
CA ASN A 470 17.14 6.89 -37.54
C ASN A 470 17.27 6.17 -38.89
N LEU A 471 17.28 4.83 -38.85
CA LEU A 471 17.37 3.97 -40.04
C LEU A 471 16.10 3.99 -40.90
N GLU A 472 15.03 4.70 -40.49
CA GLU A 472 13.81 4.86 -41.28
C GLU A 472 14.00 5.64 -42.60
N HIS A 473 15.14 6.32 -42.79
CA HIS A 473 15.40 7.12 -44.00
C HIS A 473 16.31 6.46 -45.05
N LEU A 474 16.77 5.22 -44.85
CA LEU A 474 17.67 4.54 -45.79
C LEU A 474 17.01 3.54 -46.75
N VAL A 475 15.68 3.37 -46.68
CA VAL A 475 14.93 2.68 -47.73
C VAL A 475 14.22 3.72 -48.59
N LYS A 476 14.94 4.31 -49.55
CA LYS A 476 14.27 4.94 -50.70
C LYS A 476 13.69 3.82 -51.56
N PRO A 477 12.38 3.82 -51.90
CA PRO A 477 11.89 2.94 -52.94
C PRO A 477 12.58 3.33 -54.25
N GLU A 478 13.08 2.34 -54.99
CA GLU A 478 13.54 2.54 -56.37
C GLU A 478 12.41 3.18 -57.19
N PRO A 479 12.71 4.14 -58.08
CA PRO A 479 11.70 4.67 -58.99
C PRO A 479 11.33 3.58 -60.02
N GLU A 480 10.04 3.22 -60.07
CA GLU A 480 9.49 2.39 -61.15
C GLU A 480 9.85 2.97 -62.52
N PRO A 481 10.20 2.14 -63.52
CA PRO A 481 10.44 2.63 -64.87
C PRO A 481 9.14 3.14 -65.49
N ALA A 482 9.21 4.35 -66.04
CA ALA A 482 8.13 5.00 -66.76
C ALA A 482 7.59 4.11 -67.89
N LYS A 483 6.29 3.79 -67.83
CA LYS A 483 5.56 3.24 -68.97
C LYS A 483 5.35 4.37 -70.00
N VAL A 484 5.95 4.20 -71.16
CA VAL A 484 5.74 5.01 -72.36
C VAL A 484 4.53 4.45 -73.10
N ALA A 485 3.60 5.36 -73.44
CA ALA A 485 2.50 5.29 -74.42
C ALA A 485 1.44 4.21 -74.26
#